data_AF-A0ABD6RMQ5-F1
#
_entry.id   AF-A0ABD6RMQ5-F1
#
_cell.length_a   1.000
_cell.length_b   1.000
_cell.length_c   1.000
_cell.angle_alpha   90.00
_cell.angle_beta   90.00
_cell.angle_gamma   90.00
#
_symmetry.space_group_name_H-M   'P 1'
#
loop_
_entity.id
_entity.type
_entity.pdbx_description
1 polymer ?
#
loop_
_entity_poly.entity_id
_entity_poly.type
_entity_poly.pdbx_seq_one_letter_code
_entity_poly.pdbx_strand_id
1 'polypeptide(L)' 'MTIRKFKYKGTKIIIKNSNYNFSYFVTKYKGNIIISFGTQCNNKSKILHRAIKKTRNLS' A
#
# COMPACT_ATOMS: atom_id res chain seq x y z
N MET A 1 0.91 9.94 -12.87
CA MET A 1 1.01 9.28 -11.53
C MET A 1 -0.40 9.16 -10.96
N THR A 2 -0.88 7.94 -10.68
CA THR A 2 -2.26 7.71 -10.22
C THR A 2 -2.28 7.46 -8.71
N ILE A 3 -3.18 8.13 -7.98
CA ILE A 3 -3.32 7.96 -6.53
C ILE A 3 -4.74 7.48 -6.22
N ARG A 4 -4.85 6.34 -5.53
CA ARG A 4 -6.12 5.81 -5.00
C ARG A 4 -6.09 5.87 -3.48
N LYS A 5 -7.19 6.27 -2.87
CA LYS A 5 -7.32 6.38 -1.41
C LYS A 5 -8.62 5.74 -0.98
N PHE A 6 -8.59 4.92 0.06
CA PHE A 6 -9.79 4.36 0.67
C PHE A 6 -9.58 4.13 2.16
N LYS A 7 -10.66 3.99 2.90
CA LYS A 7 -10.63 3.62 4.32
C LYS A 7 -10.97 2.14 4.45
N TYR A 8 -10.25 1.44 5.32
CA TYR A 8 -10.52 0.05 5.65
C TYR A 8 -10.36 -0.14 7.16
N LYS A 9 -11.45 -0.51 7.86
CA LYS A 9 -11.47 -0.75 9.32
C LYS A 9 -10.77 0.35 10.12
N GLY A 10 -11.11 1.62 9.86
CA GLY A 10 -10.50 2.78 10.54
C GLY A 10 -9.12 3.20 10.04
N THR A 11 -8.42 2.35 9.26
CA THR A 11 -7.12 2.68 8.66
C THR A 11 -7.30 3.31 7.29
N LYS A 12 -6.68 4.47 7.03
CA LYS A 12 -6.61 5.04 5.68
C LYS A 12 -5.52 4.34 4.89
N ILE A 13 -5.86 3.86 3.69
CA ILE A 13 -4.94 3.22 2.77
C ILE A 13 -4.77 4.13 1.55
N ILE A 14 -3.53 4.47 1.25
CA ILE A 14 -3.13 5.33 0.14
C ILE A 14 -2.27 4.52 -0.80
N ILE A 15 -2.75 4.27 -2.01
CA ILE A 15 -2.02 3.58 -3.07
C ILE A 15 -1.55 4.60 -4.09
N LYS A 16 -0.24 4.63 -4.34
CA LYS A 16 0.41 5.44 -5.38
C LYS A 16 0.96 4.52 -6.46
N ASN A 17 0.53 4.68 -7.70
CA ASN A 17 1.20 4.04 -8.84
C ASN A 17 2.23 5.00 -9.40
N SER A 18 3.48 4.54 -9.46
CA SER A 18 4.62 5.27 -9.98
C SER A 18 5.18 4.62 -11.23
N ASN A 19 5.78 5.44 -12.10
CA ASN A 19 6.39 4.98 -13.34
C ASN A 19 7.87 4.61 -13.16
N TYR A 20 8.43 4.70 -11.94
CA TYR A 20 9.81 4.28 -11.69
C TYR A 20 9.95 2.76 -11.68
N ASN A 21 11.16 2.32 -12.04
CA ASN A 21 11.51 0.92 -12.18
C ASN A 21 11.83 0.28 -10.81
N PHE A 22 10.79 -0.02 -10.04
CA PHE A 22 10.88 -0.74 -8.78
C PHE A 22 9.65 -1.65 -8.62
N SER A 23 9.70 -2.58 -7.67
CA SER A 23 8.55 -3.44 -7.37
C SER A 23 7.53 -2.69 -6.52
N TYR A 24 7.73 -2.56 -5.21
CA TYR A 24 6.80 -1.84 -4.35
C TYR A 24 7.47 -1.31 -3.08
N PHE A 25 6.81 -0.34 -2.44
CA PHE A 25 7.21 0.20 -1.15
C PHE A 25 5.96 0.33 -0.25
N VAL A 26 6.04 -0.16 0.99
CA VAL A 26 4.96 -0.02 1.98
C VAL A 26 5.51 0.72 3.18
N THR A 27 4.85 1.80 3.58
CA THR A 27 5.16 2.52 4.80
C THR A 27 3.90 2.78 5.62
N LYS A 28 4.07 2.91 6.94
CA LYS A 28 3.01 3.34 7.85
C LYS A 28 3.32 4.75 8.32
N TYR A 29 2.32 5.63 8.25
CA TYR A 29 2.46 7.01 8.72
C TYR A 29 1.20 7.46 9.46
N LYS A 30 1.36 7.86 10.73
CA LYS A 30 0.26 8.30 11.61
C LYS A 30 -0.95 7.34 11.59
N GLY A 31 -0.69 6.04 11.70
CA GLY A 31 -1.73 4.99 11.66
C GLY A 31 -2.31 4.68 10.27
N ASN A 32 -1.82 5.32 9.21
CA ASN A 32 -2.26 5.08 7.83
C ASN A 32 -1.24 4.23 7.07
N ILE A 33 -1.71 3.46 6.09
CA ILE A 33 -0.86 2.63 5.23
C ILE A 33 -0.68 3.36 3.91
N ILE A 34 0.56 3.56 3.50
CA ILE A 34 0.91 4.11 2.19
C ILE A 34 1.64 3.02 1.41
N ILE A 35 1.14 2.69 0.23
CA ILE A 35 1.69 1.69 -0.67
C ILE A 35 2.04 2.39 -1.97
N SER A 36 3.30 2.32 -2.38
CA SER A 36 3.73 2.76 -3.70
C SER A 36 4.05 1.55 -4.55
N PHE A 37 3.40 1.42 -5.71
CA PHE A 37 3.67 0.38 -6.69
C PHE A 37 4.47 0.99 -7.85
N GLY A 38 5.60 0.38 -8.19
CA GLY A 38 6.34 0.68 -9.40
C GLY A 38 5.88 -0.18 -10.57
N THR A 39 6.58 -0.03 -11.70
CA THR A 39 6.24 -0.71 -12.96
C THR A 39 6.49 -2.22 -12.92
N GLN A 40 7.41 -2.70 -12.08
CA GLN A 40 7.72 -4.13 -11.96
C GLN A 40 6.75 -4.91 -11.05
N CYS A 41 5.71 -4.26 -10.54
CA CYS A 41 4.79 -4.89 -9.60
C CYS A 41 3.66 -5.64 -10.29
N ASN A 42 3.82 -6.96 -10.42
CA ASN A 42 2.78 -7.84 -10.97
C ASN A 42 1.76 -8.31 -9.90
N ASN A 43 2.15 -8.32 -8.61
CA ASN A 43 1.36 -8.92 -7.52
C ASN A 43 0.70 -7.90 -6.57
N LYS A 44 0.10 -6.83 -7.13
CA LYS A 44 -0.47 -5.70 -6.35
C LYS A 44 -1.50 -6.13 -5.30
N SER A 45 -2.42 -7.02 -5.65
CA SER A 45 -3.47 -7.51 -4.74
C SER A 45 -2.91 -8.28 -3.54
N LYS A 46 -1.92 -9.16 -3.78
CA LYS A 46 -1.26 -9.94 -2.71
C LYS A 46 -0.49 -9.03 -1.76
N ILE A 47 0.20 -8.02 -2.28
CA ILE A 47 0.94 -7.02 -1.50
C ILE A 47 -0.02 -6.19 -0.65
N LEU A 48 -1.12 -5.71 -1.25
CA LEU A 48 -2.16 -4.97 -0.53
C LEU A 48 -2.73 -5.78 0.63
N HIS A 49 -3.12 -7.02 0.36
CA HIS A 49 -3.66 -7.90 1.38
C HIS A 49 -2.65 -8.17 2.51
N ARG A 50 -1.36 -8.35 2.17
CA ARG A 50 -0.28 -8.54 3.14
C ARG A 50 -0.04 -7.28 3.98
N ALA A 51 -0.07 -6.10 3.38
CA ALA A 51 0.10 -4.83 4.08
C ALA A 51 -1.03 -4.58 5.10
N ILE A 52 -2.27 -4.91 4.72
CA ILE A 52 -3.43 -4.86 5.61
C ILE A 52 -3.28 -5.87 6.76
N LYS A 53 -2.93 -7.13 6.46
CA LYS A 53 -2.74 -8.18 7.47
C LYS A 53 -1.63 -7.83 8.48
N LYS A 54 -0.47 -7.38 8.00
CA LYS A 54 0.67 -6.99 8.85
C LYS A 54 0.31 -5.82 9.77
N THR A 55 -0.66 -5.01 9.39
CA THR A 55 -1.12 -3.90 10.23
C THR A 55 -1.95 -4.35 11.42
N ARG A 56 -2.71 -5.44 11.28
CA ARG A 56 -3.56 -6.01 12.33
C ARG A 56 -2.78 -6.72 13.44
N ASN A 57 -1.62 -7.32 13.16
CA ASN A 57 -0.81 -8.05 14.16
C ASN A 57 0.13 -7.15 14.99
N LEU A 58 0.03 -5.83 14.83
CA LEU A 58 0.80 -4.84 15.61
C LEU A 58 -0.12 -4.02 16.52
N SER A 59 -1.35 -4.49 16.72
CA SER A 59 -2.38 -3.94 17.59
C SER A 59 -2.55 -4.83 18.80
#